data_AF-A0A7C8DWU6-F1
#
_entry.id   AF-A0A7C8DWU6-F1
#
_cell.length_a   1.000
_cell.length_b   1.000
_cell.length_c   1.000
_cell.angle_alpha   90.00
_cell.angle_beta   90.00
_cell.angle_gamma   90.00
#
_symmetry.space_group_name_H-M   'P 1'
#
loop_
_entity.id
_entity.type
_entity.pdbx_description
1 polymer ?
#
loop_
_entity_poly.entity_id
_entity_poly.type
_entity_poly.pdbx_seq_one_letter_code
_entity_poly.pdbx_strand_id
1 'polypeptide(L)' 'PKTLDEKVARLHLEKIGANLTELSKEQADYINVSVDGPYKPNHYRY' A
#
# COMPACT_ATOMS: atom_id res chain seq x y z
N PRO A 1 11.90 -2.03 6.37
CA PRO A 1 11.50 -2.46 5.00
C PRO A 1 10.09 -1.92 4.70
N LYS A 2 9.83 -1.31 3.53
CA LYS A 2 8.55 -0.64 3.24
C LYS A 2 7.31 -1.52 3.48
N THR A 3 7.41 -2.83 3.22
CA THR A 3 6.33 -3.79 3.52
C THR A 3 5.93 -3.84 5.00
N LEU A 4 6.89 -3.69 5.93
CA LEU A 4 6.59 -3.62 7.36
C LEU A 4 5.93 -2.28 7.73
N ASP A 5 6.40 -1.18 7.15
CA ASP A 5 5.82 0.15 7.38
C ASP A 5 4.37 0.22 6.89
N GLU A 6 4.09 -0.30 5.68
CA GLU A 6 2.75 -0.39 5.12
C GLU A 6 1.84 -1.31 5.96
N LYS A 7 2.36 -2.41 6.50
CA LYS A 7 1.61 -3.29 7.41
C LYS A 7 1.24 -2.56 8.71
N VAL A 8 2.18 -1.83 9.30
CA VAL A 8 1.92 -1.01 10.50
C VAL A 8 0.87 0.05 10.19
N ALA A 9 1.00 0.76 9.06
CA ALA A 9 0.01 1.76 8.64
C ALA A 9 -1.39 1.16 8.48
N ARG A 10 -1.51 -0.02 7.86
CA ARG A 10 -2.78 -0.72 7.65
C ARG A 10 -3.51 -1.01 8.98
N LEU A 11 -2.79 -1.38 10.03
CA LEU A 11 -3.36 -1.64 11.36
C LEU A 11 -3.94 -0.37 12.03
N HIS A 12 -3.50 0.82 11.63
CA HIS A 12 -3.98 2.08 12.22
C HIS A 12 -5.22 2.64 11.50
N LEU A 13 -5.59 2.12 10.32
CA LEU A 13 -6.68 2.68 9.50
C LEU A 13 -8.05 2.58 10.19
N GLU A 14 -8.32 1.46 10.86
CA GLU A 14 -9.59 1.24 11.56
C GLU A 14 -9.80 2.29 12.65
N LYS A 15 -8.74 2.66 13.38
CA LYS A 15 -8.80 3.64 14.46
C LYS A 15 -9.23 5.03 13.98
N ILE A 16 -8.92 5.36 12.72
CA ILE A 16 -9.25 6.64 12.09
C ILE A 16 -10.47 6.55 11.16
N GLY A 17 -11.14 5.39 11.11
CA GLY A 17 -12.31 5.16 10.25
C GLY A 17 -12.00 5.25 8.75
N ALA A 18 -10.75 5.02 8.35
CA ALA A 18 -10.32 5.08 6.97
C ALA A 18 -10.65 3.77 6.24
N ASN A 19 -11.22 3.87 5.05
CA ASN A 19 -11.44 2.74 4.15
C ASN A 19 -10.40 2.76 3.05
N LEU A 20 -9.53 1.75 3.02
CA LEU A 20 -8.49 1.62 1.99
C LEU A 20 -9.03 0.81 0.81
N THR A 21 -8.94 1.36 -0.40
CA THR A 21 -9.30 0.66 -1.63
C THR A 21 -8.25 -0.39 -1.98
N GLU A 22 -8.70 -1.57 -2.41
CA GLU A 22 -7.82 -2.60 -2.97
C GLU A 22 -7.62 -2.38 -4.47
N LEU A 23 -6.37 -2.46 -4.94
CA LEU A 23 -6.08 -2.37 -6.36
C LEU A 23 -6.61 -3.60 -7.09
N SER A 24 -7.23 -3.39 -8.25
CA SER A 24 -7.46 -4.50 -9.18
C SER A 24 -6.11 -5.00 -9.73
N LYS A 25 -6.08 -6.24 -10.20
CA LYS A 25 -4.90 -6.80 -10.86
C LYS A 25 -4.44 -5.94 -12.04
N GLU A 26 -5.38 -5.49 -12.87
CA GLU A 26 -5.11 -4.60 -14.01
C GLU A 26 -4.46 -3.27 -13.58
N GLN A 27 -4.96 -2.65 -12.49
CA GLN A 27 -4.39 -1.41 -11.97
C GLN A 27 -2.98 -1.62 -11.41
N ALA A 28 -2.77 -2.72 -10.68
CA ALA A 28 -1.47 -3.06 -10.10
C ALA A 28 -0.43 -3.33 -11.21
N ASP A 29 -0.82 -4.11 -12.23
CA ASP A 29 0.00 -4.36 -13.42
C ASP A 29 0.29 -3.05 -14.18
N TYR A 30 -0.70 -2.17 -14.33
CA TYR A 30 -0.55 -0.88 -15.03
C TYR A 30 0.50 0.04 -14.40
N ILE A 31 0.59 0.07 -13.07
CA ILE A 31 1.60 0.88 -12.35
C ILE A 31 2.82 0.07 -11.90
N ASN A 32 2.92 -1.20 -12.33
CA ASN A 32 4.01 -2.12 -12.04
C ASN A 32 4.30 -2.29 -10.54
N VAL A 33 3.26 -2.59 -9.75
CA VAL A 33 3.36 -2.93 -8.32
C VAL A 33 2.57 -4.21 -8.03
N SER A 34 2.85 -4.86 -6.90
CA SER A 34 1.98 -5.93 -6.40
C SER A 34 0.69 -5.34 -5.82
N VAL A 35 -0.42 -6.09 -5.90
CA VAL A 35 -1.68 -5.74 -5.24
C VAL A 35 -1.50 -5.57 -3.72
N ASP A 36 -0.56 -6.31 -3.13
CA ASP A 36 -0.24 -6.26 -1.70
C ASP A 36 0.92 -5.30 -1.34
N GLY A 37 1.44 -4.57 -2.33
CA GLY A 37 2.59 -3.68 -2.18
C GLY A 37 3.96 -4.40 -2.20
N PRO A 38 5.06 -3.68 -1.94
CA PRO A 38 5.11 -2.27 -1.58
C PRO A 38 4.66 -1.35 -2.71
N TYR A 39 3.86 -0.33 -2.38
CA TYR A 39 3.18 0.52 -3.36
C TYR A 39 4.03 1.69 -3.86
N LYS A 40 5.22 1.89 -3.26
CA LYS A 40 6.15 2.97 -3.61
C LYS A 40 7.60 2.49 -3.54
N PRO A 41 8.48 2.98 -4.43
CA PRO A 41 9.89 2.60 -4.44
C PRO A 41 10.64 3.20 -3.26
N ASN A 42 11.80 2.65 -2.90
CA ASN A 42 12.58 3.03 -1.71
C ASN A 42 12.97 4.51 -1.64
N HIS A 43 13.17 5.18 -2.78
CA HIS A 43 13.52 6.60 -2.83
C HIS A 43 12.33 7.54 -2.62
N TYR A 44 11.11 6.99 -2.53
CA TYR A 44 9.92 7.77 -2.21
C TYR A 44 10.00 8.24 -0.76
N ARG A 45 9.84 9.56 -0.57
CA ARG A 45 10.13 10.26 0.70
C ARG A 45 9.06 10.08 1.79
N TYR A 46 7.99 9.36 1.47
CA TYR A 46 6.94 8.99 2.40
C TYR A 46 6.74 7.46 2.38
#